data_AF-A0A6N9SI04-F1
#
_entry.id   AF-A0A6N9SI04-F1
#
_cell.length_a   1.000
_cell.length_b   1.000
_cell.length_c   1.000
_cell.angle_alpha   90.00
_cell.angle_beta   90.00
_cell.angle_gamma   90.00
#
_symmetry.space_group_name_H-M   'P 1'
#
loop_
_entity.id
_entity.type
_entity.pdbx_description
1 polymer ?
#
loop_
_entity_poly.entity_id
_entity_poly.type
_entity_poly.pdbx_seq_one_letter_code
_entity_poly.pdbx_strand_id
1 'polypeptide(L)' 'MTAFNAVRFRVKPGRDQDFIDAHKNVSWPGLKHSYMIKTGERTYCVIAEWPDMETLANARPNMIATLNSFRD' A
#
# COMPACT_ATOMS: atom_id res chain seq x y z
N MET A 1 -17.93 10.52 -3.00
CA MET A 1 -17.06 11.25 -2.05
C MET A 1 -15.71 10.56 -2.06
N THR A 2 -14.60 11.32 -2.17
CA THR A 2 -13.25 10.75 -2.17
C THR A 2 -13.05 9.84 -0.95
N ALA A 3 -12.49 8.67 -1.17
CA ALA A 3 -12.19 7.71 -0.12
C ALA A 3 -10.67 7.62 0.08
N PHE A 4 -10.27 7.33 1.31
CA PHE A 4 -8.89 7.10 1.68
C PHE A 4 -8.78 5.85 2.55
N ASN A 5 -7.70 5.10 2.38
CA ASN A 5 -7.25 4.13 3.35
C ASN A 5 -5.83 4.47 3.83
N ALA A 6 -5.58 4.22 5.12
CA ALA A 6 -4.28 4.33 5.74
C ALA A 6 -3.89 2.98 6.34
N VAL A 7 -2.78 2.41 5.90
CA VAL A 7 -2.30 1.10 6.33
C VAL A 7 -0.94 1.24 7.00
N ARG A 8 -0.86 0.82 8.26
CA ARG A 8 0.39 0.82 9.02
C ARG A 8 1.09 -0.52 8.85
N PHE A 9 2.38 -0.48 8.58
CA PHE A 9 3.23 -1.65 8.38
C PHE A 9 4.34 -1.70 9.41
N ARG A 10 4.68 -2.93 9.81
CA ARG A 10 5.94 -3.26 10.46
C ARG A 10 6.63 -4.32 9.60
N VAL A 11 7.74 -3.94 8.98
CA VAL A 11 8.48 -4.78 8.03
C VAL A 11 9.42 -5.73 8.79
N LYS A 12 9.61 -6.94 8.25
CA LYS A 12 10.58 -7.91 8.81
C LYS A 12 12.01 -7.33 8.77
N PRO A 13 12.89 -7.68 9.73
CA PRO A 13 14.29 -7.25 9.68
C PRO A 13 14.94 -7.55 8.33
N GLY A 14 15.65 -6.58 7.75
CA GLY A 14 16.36 -6.73 6.48
C GLY A 14 15.49 -6.70 5.22
N ARG A 15 14.18 -6.42 5.33
CA ARG A 15 13.22 -6.47 4.21
C ARG A 15 12.66 -5.10 3.80
N ASP A 16 13.24 -4.00 4.31
CA ASP A 16 12.79 -2.64 4.00
C ASP A 16 12.80 -2.35 2.50
N GLN A 17 13.85 -2.78 1.79
CA GLN A 17 13.99 -2.52 0.36
C GLN A 17 12.94 -3.30 -0.45
N ASP A 18 12.75 -4.58 -0.15
CA ASP A 18 11.71 -5.41 -0.77
C ASP A 18 10.31 -4.79 -0.58
N PHE A 19 10.04 -4.25 0.62
CA PHE A 19 8.80 -3.53 0.90
C PHE A 19 8.66 -2.24 0.07
N ILE A 20 9.72 -1.43 -0.03
CA ILE A 20 9.72 -0.19 -0.81
C ILE A 20 9.50 -0.52 -2.30
N ASP A 21 10.22 -1.49 -2.84
CA ASP A 21 10.17 -1.84 -4.26
C ASP A 21 8.81 -2.42 -4.66
N ALA A 22 8.17 -3.20 -3.78
CA ALA A 22 6.82 -3.69 -4.00
C ALA A 22 5.76 -2.58 -4.11
N HIS A 23 6.00 -1.41 -3.50
CA HIS A 23 5.03 -0.30 -3.46
C HIS A 23 5.37 0.87 -4.39
N LYS A 24 6.63 1.04 -4.81
CA LYS A 24 7.11 2.23 -5.52
C LYS A 24 6.34 2.56 -6.81
N ASN A 25 5.81 1.54 -7.48
CA ASN A 25 5.14 1.67 -8.78
C ASN A 25 3.77 0.96 -8.81
N VAL A 26 3.06 0.89 -7.69
CA VAL A 26 1.73 0.26 -7.67
C VAL A 26 0.76 1.04 -8.56
N SER A 27 0.02 0.30 -9.37
CA SER A 27 -1.06 0.83 -10.21
C SER A 27 -2.25 -0.10 -10.06
N TRP A 28 -3.02 0.08 -8.99
CA TRP A 28 -4.24 -0.68 -8.78
C TRP A 28 -5.39 -0.01 -9.56
N PRO A 29 -6.34 -0.79 -10.11
CA PRO A 29 -7.50 -0.22 -10.80
C PRO A 29 -8.23 0.82 -9.93
N GLY A 30 -8.29 2.06 -10.44
CA GLY A 30 -8.97 3.19 -9.78
C GLY A 30 -8.17 3.90 -8.68
N LEU A 31 -6.92 3.50 -8.41
CA LEU A 31 -6.02 4.24 -7.53
C LEU A 31 -5.69 5.61 -8.14
N LYS A 32 -5.91 6.68 -7.39
CA LYS A 32 -5.52 8.04 -7.82
C LYS A 32 -4.08 8.36 -7.43
N HIS A 33 -3.79 8.22 -6.13
CA HIS A 33 -2.48 8.49 -5.57
C HIS A 33 -2.18 7.49 -4.46
N SER A 34 -0.91 7.14 -4.30
CA SER A 34 -0.41 6.42 -3.13
C SER A 34 0.85 7.11 -2.60
N TYR A 35 0.89 7.30 -1.29
CA TYR A 35 2.00 7.90 -0.59
C TYR A 35 2.52 6.95 0.47
N MET A 36 3.83 6.77 0.53
CA MET A 36 4.50 6.01 1.58
C MET A 36 5.24 6.96 2.52
N ILE A 37 4.99 6.82 3.82
CA ILE A 37 5.63 7.58 4.89
C ILE A 37 6.43 6.61 5.74
N LYS A 38 7.75 6.82 5.86
CA LYS A 38 8.58 6.12 6.85
C LYS A 38 8.31 6.74 8.22
N THR A 39 7.80 5.96 9.16
CA THR A 39 7.39 6.44 10.49
C THR A 39 8.41 6.08 11.59
N GLY A 40 9.43 5.29 11.25
CA GLY A 40 10.45 4.83 12.18
C GLY A 40 11.32 3.72 11.60
N GLU A 41 12.08 3.04 12.45
CA GLU A 41 12.84 1.84 12.06
C GLU A 41 11.86 0.72 11.70
N ARG A 42 11.90 0.25 10.44
CA ARG A 42 11.03 -0.81 9.89
C ARG A 42 9.53 -0.51 9.96
N THR A 43 9.12 0.73 10.21
CA THR A 43 7.71 1.11 10.28
C THR A 43 7.36 2.11 9.20
N TYR A 44 6.23 1.85 8.54
CA TYR A 44 5.74 2.65 7.41
C TYR A 44 4.23 2.86 7.52
N CYS A 45 3.72 3.93 6.92
CA CYS A 45 2.30 4.15 6.68
C CYS A 45 2.10 4.40 5.18
N VAL A 46 1.22 3.63 4.55
CA VAL A 46 0.78 3.89 3.17
C VAL A 46 -0.61 4.52 3.22
N ILE A 47 -0.75 5.68 2.57
CA ILE A 47 -2.03 6.37 2.39
C ILE A 47 -2.37 6.33 0.91
N ALA A 48 -3.57 5.86 0.55
CA ALA A 48 -4.03 5.80 -0.83
C ALA A 48 -5.36 6.55 -1.01
N GLU A 49 -5.46 7.30 -2.09
CA GLU A 49 -6.62 8.09 -2.51
C GLU A 49 -7.41 7.36 -3.60
N TRP A 50 -8.74 7.38 -3.45
CA TRP A 50 -9.69 6.70 -4.34
C TRP A 50 -10.85 7.63 -4.69
N PRO A 51 -11.49 7.45 -5.86
CA PRO A 51 -12.68 8.23 -6.23
C PRO A 51 -13.86 8.01 -5.25
N ASP A 52 -14.00 6.80 -4.73
CA ASP A 52 -15.07 6.39 -3.80
C ASP A 52 -14.72 5.07 -3.07
N MET A 53 -15.59 4.70 -2.11
CA MET A 53 -15.43 3.48 -1.29
C MET A 53 -15.61 2.19 -2.09
N GLU A 54 -16.41 2.19 -3.16
CA GLU A 54 -16.67 1.01 -3.99
C GLU A 54 -15.42 0.65 -4.80
N THR A 55 -14.80 1.64 -5.43
CA THR A 55 -13.53 1.49 -6.15
C THR A 55 -12.42 0.97 -5.23
N LEU A 56 -12.30 1.53 -4.02
CA LEU A 56 -11.38 1.02 -2.99
C LEU A 56 -11.67 -0.45 -2.64
N ALA A 57 -12.95 -0.81 -2.46
CA ALA A 57 -13.32 -2.18 -2.12
C ALA A 57 -12.98 -3.16 -3.25
N ASN A 58 -13.26 -2.79 -4.50
CA ASN A 58 -12.97 -3.59 -5.68
C ASN A 58 -11.46 -3.74 -5.95
N ALA A 59 -10.64 -2.79 -5.49
CA ALA A 59 -9.18 -2.87 -5.62
C ALA A 59 -8.50 -3.79 -4.58
N ARG A 60 -9.21 -4.26 -3.55
CA ARG A 60 -8.64 -5.10 -2.48
C ARG A 60 -7.88 -6.35 -2.96
N PRO A 61 -8.36 -7.12 -3.94
CA PRO A 61 -7.60 -8.27 -4.45
C PRO A 61 -6.22 -7.87 -4.99
N ASN A 62 -6.10 -6.72 -5.65
CA ASN A 62 -4.82 -6.22 -6.16
C ASN A 62 -3.88 -5.78 -5.03
N MET A 63 -4.42 -5.13 -4.00
CA MET A 63 -3.65 -4.81 -2.79
C MET A 63 -3.11 -6.08 -2.13
N ILE A 64 -3.95 -7.12 -1.98
CA ILE A 64 -3.53 -8.42 -1.43
C ILE A 64 -2.45 -9.06 -2.30
N ALA A 65 -2.59 -9.02 -3.63
CA ALA A 65 -1.59 -9.54 -4.55
C ALA A 65 -0.24 -8.86 -4.39
N THR A 66 -0.20 -7.52 -4.27
CA THR A 66 1.03 -6.78 -3.95
C THR A 66 1.60 -7.23 -2.61
N LEU A 67 0.78 -7.37 -1.55
CA LEU A 67 1.27 -7.82 -0.26
C LEU A 67 1.84 -9.25 -0.31
N ASN A 68 1.27 -10.13 -1.13
CA ASN A 68 1.76 -11.49 -1.30
C ASN A 68 3.10 -11.57 -2.04
N SER A 69 3.55 -10.51 -2.73
CA SER A 69 4.80 -10.55 -3.50
C SER A 69 6.08 -10.43 -2.66
N PHE A 70 5.98 -10.10 -1.36
CA PHE A 70 7.14 -9.88 -0.49
C PHE A 70 6.97 -10.44 0.93
N ARG A 71 5.93 -11.26 1.15
CA ARG A 71 5.44 -11.68 2.47
C ARG A 71 6.22 -12.80 3.16
N ASP A 72 7.11 -13.48 2.44
CA ASP A 72 7.95 -14.60 2.93
C ASP A 72 8.44 -14.41 4.37
#